data_AF-A0A183BRN9-F1
#
_entry.id   AF-A0A183BRN9-F1
#
_cell.length_a   1.000
_cell.length_b   1.000
_cell.length_c   1.000
_cell.angle_alpha   90.00
_cell.angle_beta   90.00
_cell.angle_gamma   90.00
#
_symmetry.space_group_name_H-M   'P 1'
#
loop_
_entity.id
_entity.type
_entity.pdbx_description
1 polymer ?
#
loop_
_entity_poly.entity_id
_entity_poly.type
_entity_poly.pdbx_seq_one_letter_code
_entity_poly.pdbx_strand_id
1 'polypeptide(L)'
;MKGSRRPSVLLIYCFLCALVLFYLSKVTWPPKGRVNESLDWSFEAIRLFRNASRNVLDVEGFPPKLGISKGYVASSISRKMAEFMLYELDLTETVRRLESGGYGIDEILVPTLNAADALRAPGGFTRDCLERKKGQARVQHITRAAIWLDVKKCGSGYLRHTVCILGMEDLADKMAVWPHLFANKLMPEFDFGALLCCAFYADLPHVRFQKFAADLKKLNDAQRGTKDVIPFRKALEFFNCSTDKFNVN
;
A
#
# COMPACT_ATOMS: atom_id res chain seq x y z
N MET A 1 16.35 -30.70 -35.73
CA MET A 1 15.96 -31.27 -34.42
C MET A 1 16.27 -30.26 -33.33
N LYS A 2 15.26 -30.01 -32.47
CA LYS A 2 15.23 -29.37 -31.14
C LYS A 2 15.84 -27.97 -30.97
N GLY A 3 14.92 -27.01 -30.91
CA GLY A 3 15.16 -25.61 -30.64
C GLY A 3 15.46 -25.29 -29.18
N SER A 4 16.24 -24.23 -29.02
CA SER A 4 16.57 -23.56 -27.77
C SER A 4 15.33 -22.86 -27.21
N ARG A 5 14.81 -23.34 -26.08
CA ARG A 5 13.80 -22.62 -25.28
C ARG A 5 14.54 -21.62 -24.39
N ARG A 6 14.35 -20.33 -24.67
CA ARG A 6 14.66 -19.25 -23.72
C ARG A 6 13.92 -19.52 -22.41
N PRO A 7 14.54 -19.39 -21.22
CA PRO A 7 13.79 -19.38 -19.98
C PRO A 7 12.93 -18.12 -19.97
N SER A 8 11.63 -18.37 -19.90
CA SER A 8 10.55 -17.43 -20.09
C SER A 8 10.55 -16.33 -19.04
N VAL A 9 10.23 -15.12 -19.48
CA VAL A 9 9.83 -13.90 -18.74
C VAL A 9 8.55 -14.12 -17.87
N LEU A 10 8.19 -15.37 -17.62
CA LEU A 10 6.91 -15.81 -17.06
C LEU A 10 6.94 -15.99 -15.53
N LEU A 11 8.13 -15.97 -14.90
CA LEU A 11 8.24 -16.22 -13.46
C LEU A 11 7.91 -15.01 -12.56
N ILE A 12 7.86 -13.79 -13.12
CA ILE A 12 7.55 -12.57 -12.35
C ILE A 12 6.04 -12.45 -12.06
N TYR A 13 5.18 -13.04 -12.90
CA TYR A 13 3.73 -12.86 -12.80
C TYR A 13 3.05 -13.71 -11.72
N CYS A 14 3.67 -14.80 -11.24
CA CYS A 14 2.97 -15.75 -10.36
C CYS A 14 3.06 -15.44 -8.85
N PHE A 15 3.93 -14.51 -8.42
CA PHE A 15 4.26 -14.34 -7.00
C PHE A 15 3.46 -13.25 -6.25
N LEU A 16 2.66 -12.44 -6.94
CA LEU A 16 1.90 -11.34 -6.32
C LEU A 16 0.55 -11.76 -5.69
N CYS A 17 0.15 -13.04 -5.78
CA CYS A 17 -1.16 -13.50 -5.33
C CYS A 17 -1.31 -13.73 -3.81
N ALA A 18 -0.22 -13.70 -3.03
CA ALA A 18 -0.22 -14.06 -1.60
C ALA A 18 -0.04 -12.88 -0.60
N LEU A 19 -0.25 -11.64 -1.06
CA LEU A 19 -0.10 -10.44 -0.23
C LEU A 19 -1.41 -10.08 0.50
N VAL A 20 -1.71 -10.79 1.58
CA VAL A 20 -2.93 -10.53 2.40
C VAL A 20 -2.60 -10.23 3.88
N LEU A 21 -1.33 -10.29 4.29
CA LEU A 21 -0.94 -10.01 5.68
C LEU A 21 -0.20 -8.67 5.89
N PHE A 22 0.07 -7.92 4.82
CA PHE A 22 0.71 -6.61 4.93
C PHE A 22 -0.09 -5.56 4.17
N TYR A 23 -0.28 -4.38 4.76
CA TYR A 23 -0.85 -3.27 4.03
C TYR A 23 0.09 -2.93 2.90
N LEU A 24 -0.40 -3.02 1.67
CA LEU A 24 0.42 -2.68 0.52
C LEU A 24 0.80 -1.19 0.59
N SER A 25 -0.18 -0.35 0.93
CA SER A 25 -0.02 1.09 0.98
C SER A 25 -0.14 1.61 2.41
N LYS A 26 0.66 2.61 2.76
CA LYS A 26 0.55 3.31 4.05
C LYS A 26 -0.81 4.00 4.14
N VAL A 27 -1.47 3.92 5.29
CA VAL A 27 -2.67 4.70 5.57
C VAL A 27 -2.60 5.35 6.94
N THR A 28 -3.07 6.60 6.99
CA THR A 28 -3.08 7.51 8.13
C THR A 28 -4.23 8.51 7.97
N TRP A 29 -4.56 9.26 9.03
CA TRP A 29 -5.48 10.39 8.91
C TRP A 29 -4.87 11.53 8.09
N PRO A 30 -5.64 12.19 7.20
CA PRO A 30 -5.18 13.40 6.55
C PRO A 30 -4.96 14.50 7.59
N PRO A 31 -3.86 15.28 7.49
CA PRO A 31 -3.73 16.54 8.21
C PRO A 31 -4.94 17.46 7.97
N LYS A 32 -5.33 18.24 9.00
CA LYS A 32 -6.42 19.23 8.87
C LYS A 32 -6.15 20.20 7.71
N GLY A 33 -7.19 20.55 6.97
CA GLY A 33 -7.12 21.48 5.84
C GLY A 33 -6.53 20.89 4.56
N ARG A 34 -6.19 19.59 4.54
CA ARG A 34 -5.65 18.93 3.34
C ARG A 34 -6.72 18.60 2.32
N VAL A 35 -7.89 18.18 2.80
CA VAL A 35 -9.08 17.91 2.03
C VAL A 35 -10.20 18.79 2.57
N ASN A 36 -11.07 19.28 1.69
CA ASN A 36 -12.22 20.04 2.13
C ASN A 36 -13.25 19.11 2.80
N GLU A 37 -13.22 19.06 4.13
CA GLU A 37 -14.10 18.23 4.96
C GLU A 37 -15.56 18.73 4.97
N SER A 38 -15.83 19.97 4.54
CA SER A 38 -17.19 20.51 4.46
C SER A 38 -17.96 20.04 3.22
N LEU A 39 -17.28 19.44 2.24
CA LEU A 39 -17.94 18.86 1.07
C LEU A 39 -18.63 17.55 1.44
N ASP A 40 -19.74 17.25 0.75
CA ASP A 40 -20.43 15.97 0.91
C ASP A 40 -19.71 14.83 0.18
N TRP A 41 -18.97 14.00 0.91
CA TRP A 41 -18.26 12.84 0.36
C TRP A 41 -19.12 11.56 0.27
N SER A 42 -20.46 11.68 0.29
CA SER A 42 -21.36 10.57 0.00
C SER A 42 -21.14 10.04 -1.43
N PHE A 43 -21.33 8.73 -1.64
CA PHE A 43 -21.15 8.11 -2.96
C PHE A 43 -22.11 8.70 -3.99
N GLU A 44 -23.30 9.12 -3.57
CA GLU A 44 -24.27 9.84 -4.39
C GLU A 44 -23.73 11.21 -4.81
N ALA A 45 -23.28 12.04 -3.87
CA ALA A 45 -22.79 13.38 -4.18
C ALA A 45 -21.54 13.37 -5.08
N ILE A 46 -20.66 12.39 -4.91
CA ILE A 46 -19.46 12.24 -5.75
C ILE A 46 -19.68 11.31 -6.96
N ARG A 47 -20.90 10.78 -7.15
CA ARG A 47 -21.26 9.83 -8.22
C ARG A 47 -20.23 8.71 -8.37
N LEU A 48 -19.85 8.10 -7.25
CA LEU A 48 -18.63 7.29 -7.16
C LEU A 48 -18.63 6.06 -8.08
N PHE A 49 -19.75 5.36 -8.17
CA PHE A 49 -19.92 4.23 -9.06
C PHE A 49 -20.59 4.65 -10.36
N ARG A 50 -20.10 4.08 -11.47
CA ARG A 50 -20.74 4.19 -12.79
C ARG A 50 -22.15 3.61 -12.77
N ASN A 51 -22.34 2.52 -12.02
CA ASN A 51 -23.65 1.98 -11.75
C ASN A 51 -24.33 2.78 -10.62
N ALA A 52 -25.25 3.66 -11.01
CA ALA A 52 -25.90 4.61 -10.09
C ALA A 52 -26.61 3.95 -8.91
N SER A 53 -27.14 2.73 -9.05
CA SER A 53 -27.81 2.03 -7.95
C SER A 53 -26.90 1.71 -6.77
N ARG A 54 -25.58 1.65 -7.01
CA ARG A 54 -24.56 1.41 -5.96
C ARG A 54 -24.21 2.66 -5.14
N ASN A 55 -24.72 3.83 -5.54
CA ASN A 55 -24.41 5.09 -4.86
C ASN A 55 -25.42 5.46 -3.76
N VAL A 56 -26.60 4.83 -3.72
CA VAL A 56 -27.77 5.36 -2.98
C VAL A 56 -28.01 4.67 -1.63
N LEU A 57 -27.67 3.39 -1.48
CA LEU A 57 -27.94 2.63 -0.24
C LEU A 57 -26.74 1.76 0.15
N ASP A 58 -26.31 1.88 1.40
CA ASP A 58 -25.51 0.85 2.05
C ASP A 58 -26.42 -0.25 2.64
N VAL A 59 -25.80 -1.27 3.26
CA VAL A 59 -26.52 -2.40 3.87
C VAL A 59 -27.42 -1.99 5.06
N GLU A 60 -27.23 -0.79 5.60
CA GLU A 60 -27.95 -0.24 6.76
C GLU A 60 -28.97 0.83 6.36
N GLY A 61 -29.09 1.12 5.06
CA GLY A 61 -30.04 2.09 4.52
C GLY A 61 -29.55 3.54 4.58
N PHE A 62 -28.26 3.78 4.85
CA PHE A 62 -27.65 5.11 4.80
C PHE A 62 -26.87 5.30 3.50
N PRO A 63 -26.73 6.55 3.00
CA PRO A 63 -25.90 6.82 1.84
C PRO A 63 -24.43 6.56 2.23
N PRO A 64 -23.74 5.59 1.57
CA PRO A 64 -22.37 5.26 1.91
C PRO A 64 -21.46 6.48 1.69
N LYS A 65 -20.57 6.74 2.66
CA LYS A 65 -19.65 7.90 2.62
C LYS A 65 -18.20 7.45 2.48
N LEU A 66 -17.45 8.16 1.64
CA LEU A 66 -16.03 7.89 1.46
C LEU A 66 -15.22 8.40 2.66
N GLY A 67 -14.62 7.46 3.40
CA GLY A 67 -13.71 7.76 4.50
C GLY A 67 -12.33 8.22 4.01
N ILE A 68 -12.11 9.53 3.96
CA ILE A 68 -10.86 10.11 3.45
C ILE A 68 -9.66 9.66 4.28
N SER A 69 -8.63 9.21 3.57
CA SER A 69 -7.41 8.68 4.15
C SER A 69 -6.17 9.19 3.43
N LYS A 70 -5.05 9.26 4.14
CA LYS A 70 -3.76 9.72 3.64
C LYS A 70 -2.74 8.60 3.62
N GLY A 71 -1.96 8.51 2.56
CA GLY A 71 -0.88 7.54 2.44
C GLY A 71 0.37 8.13 1.80
N TYR A 72 1.07 7.31 1.02
CA TYR A 72 2.13 7.78 0.13
C TYR A 72 1.65 7.68 -1.31
N VAL A 73 2.22 8.51 -2.18
CA VAL A 73 1.99 8.44 -3.63
C VAL A 73 2.39 7.06 -4.18
N ALA A 74 3.49 6.50 -3.67
CA ALA A 74 3.90 5.15 -3.99
C ALA A 74 2.96 4.13 -3.33
N SER A 75 2.17 3.44 -4.15
CA SER A 75 1.19 2.44 -3.71
C SER A 75 1.34 1.18 -4.57
N SER A 76 1.28 0.00 -3.94
CA SER A 76 1.11 -1.27 -4.63
C SER A 76 -0.36 -1.64 -4.62
N ILE A 77 -0.94 -1.86 -5.80
CA ILE A 77 -2.35 -2.25 -5.97
C ILE A 77 -2.43 -3.54 -6.77
N SER A 78 -3.42 -4.38 -6.46
CA SER A 78 -3.68 -5.60 -7.23
C SER A 78 -4.24 -5.24 -8.61
N ARG A 79 -4.07 -6.12 -9.61
CA ARG A 79 -4.74 -5.95 -10.91
C ARG A 79 -6.25 -5.76 -10.75
N LYS A 80 -6.89 -6.56 -9.90
CA LYS A 80 -8.33 -6.45 -9.63
C LYS A 80 -8.72 -5.09 -9.03
N MET A 81 -7.87 -4.51 -8.19
CA MET A 81 -8.09 -3.15 -7.67
C MET A 81 -7.99 -2.11 -8.79
N ALA A 82 -6.98 -2.22 -9.65
CA ALA A 82 -6.83 -1.31 -10.79
C ALA A 82 -8.03 -1.41 -11.75
N GLU A 83 -8.47 -2.62 -12.08
CA GLU A 83 -9.66 -2.86 -12.91
C GLU A 83 -10.92 -2.29 -12.24
N PHE A 84 -11.09 -2.49 -10.94
CA PHE A 84 -12.19 -1.89 -10.17
C PHE A 84 -12.18 -0.36 -10.27
N MET A 85 -11.02 0.27 -10.06
CA MET A 85 -10.88 1.73 -10.17
C MET A 85 -11.20 2.27 -11.56
N LEU A 86 -10.82 1.54 -12.63
CA LEU A 86 -10.99 1.98 -14.01
C LEU A 86 -12.42 1.73 -14.53
N TYR A 87 -12.98 0.55 -14.22
CA TYR A 87 -14.19 0.05 -14.86
C TYR A 87 -15.44 0.13 -13.99
N GLU A 88 -15.32 0.13 -12.67
CA GLU A 88 -16.48 0.20 -11.77
C GLU A 88 -16.74 1.61 -11.24
N LEU A 89 -15.66 2.38 -11.02
CA LEU A 89 -15.73 3.72 -10.46
C LEU A 89 -15.79 4.79 -11.55
N ASP A 90 -16.50 5.88 -11.26
CA ASP A 90 -16.36 7.17 -11.91
C ASP A 90 -15.68 8.13 -10.93
N LEU A 91 -14.37 8.31 -11.12
CA LEU A 91 -13.56 9.13 -10.23
C LEU A 91 -13.56 10.61 -10.61
N THR A 92 -14.31 11.02 -11.64
CA THR A 92 -14.28 12.40 -12.18
C THR A 92 -14.58 13.43 -11.10
N GLU A 93 -15.71 13.28 -10.42
CA GLU A 93 -16.13 14.23 -9.38
C GLU A 93 -15.27 14.09 -8.11
N THR A 94 -14.81 12.88 -7.79
CA THR A 94 -13.91 12.65 -6.67
C THR A 94 -12.58 13.39 -6.86
N VAL A 95 -11.96 13.24 -8.04
CA VAL A 95 -10.70 13.93 -8.40
C VAL A 95 -10.91 15.43 -8.43
N ARG A 96 -11.98 15.93 -9.08
CA ARG A 96 -12.30 17.36 -9.12
C ARG A 96 -12.39 18.00 -7.74
N ARG A 97 -13.00 17.30 -6.77
CA ARG A 97 -13.09 17.78 -5.38
C ARG A 97 -11.76 17.70 -4.66
N LEU A 98 -10.99 16.64 -4.87
CA LEU A 98 -9.64 16.53 -4.30
C LEU A 98 -8.74 17.65 -4.82
N GLU A 99 -8.78 18.00 -6.10
CA GLU A 99 -7.98 19.07 -6.70
C GLU A 99 -8.21 20.45 -6.06
N SER A 100 -9.36 20.67 -5.41
CA SER A 100 -9.61 21.89 -4.60
C SER A 100 -8.88 21.89 -3.24
N GLY A 101 -8.23 20.79 -2.90
CA GLY A 101 -7.49 20.59 -1.65
C GLY A 101 -6.09 21.20 -1.67
N GLY A 102 -5.40 21.07 -0.54
CA GLY A 102 -4.10 21.69 -0.31
C GLY A 102 -2.89 20.83 -0.71
N TYR A 103 -1.74 21.17 -0.13
CA TYR A 103 -0.46 20.50 -0.36
C TYR A 103 -0.51 18.97 -0.24
N GLY A 104 0.00 18.27 -1.26
CA GLY A 104 0.16 16.80 -1.29
C GLY A 104 -1.15 16.02 -1.35
N ILE A 105 -2.06 16.48 -2.22
CA ILE A 105 -3.35 15.84 -2.48
C ILE A 105 -3.22 14.50 -3.23
N ASP A 106 -2.15 14.33 -3.99
CA ASP A 106 -1.75 13.09 -4.65
C ASP A 106 -1.52 11.92 -3.67
N GLU A 107 -1.38 12.22 -2.37
CA GLU A 107 -1.29 11.24 -1.29
C GLU A 107 -2.65 10.77 -0.74
N ILE A 108 -3.79 11.18 -1.32
CA ILE A 108 -5.13 10.94 -0.76
C ILE A 108 -5.91 9.85 -1.49
N LEU A 109 -6.01 9.92 -2.82
CA LEU A 109 -6.99 9.13 -3.59
C LEU A 109 -6.81 7.62 -3.40
N VAL A 110 -5.63 7.08 -3.74
CA VAL A 110 -5.39 5.62 -3.69
C VAL A 110 -5.53 5.05 -2.27
N PRO A 111 -4.94 5.67 -1.23
CA PRO A 111 -5.13 5.22 0.16
C PRO A 111 -6.60 5.27 0.59
N THR A 112 -7.34 6.29 0.17
CA THR A 112 -8.77 6.43 0.47
C THR A 112 -9.58 5.29 -0.14
N LEU A 113 -9.39 5.02 -1.43
CA LEU A 113 -10.11 3.94 -2.13
C LEU A 113 -9.76 2.56 -1.58
N ASN A 114 -8.49 2.35 -1.21
CA ASN A 114 -8.01 1.06 -0.71
C ASN A 114 -8.43 0.79 0.74
N ALA A 115 -8.68 1.85 1.53
CA ALA A 115 -9.06 1.75 2.95
C ALA A 115 -10.58 1.83 3.19
N ALA A 116 -11.38 2.23 2.20
CA ALA A 116 -12.81 2.43 2.39
C ALA A 116 -13.59 1.11 2.42
N ASP A 117 -14.02 0.68 3.60
CA ASP A 117 -14.79 -0.55 3.77
C ASP A 117 -16.11 -0.55 2.97
N ALA A 118 -16.77 0.61 2.88
CA ALA A 118 -17.99 0.80 2.10
C ALA A 118 -17.82 0.49 0.60
N LEU A 119 -16.62 0.68 0.04
CA LEU A 119 -16.34 0.37 -1.37
C LEU A 119 -16.30 -1.13 -1.66
N ARG A 120 -16.00 -1.93 -0.63
CA ARG A 120 -15.71 -3.36 -0.76
C ARG A 120 -14.69 -3.67 -1.87
N ALA A 121 -13.70 -2.79 -2.05
CA ALA A 121 -12.75 -2.86 -3.15
C ALA A 121 -11.88 -4.14 -3.10
N PRO A 122 -11.51 -4.73 -4.25
CA PRO A 122 -10.69 -5.94 -4.28
C PRO A 122 -9.28 -5.71 -3.71
N GLY A 123 -8.90 -6.45 -2.68
CA GLY A 123 -7.61 -6.26 -1.99
C GLY A 123 -7.55 -4.99 -1.13
N GLY A 124 -8.70 -4.33 -0.93
CA GLY A 124 -8.84 -3.26 0.04
C GLY A 124 -8.77 -3.78 1.47
N PHE A 125 -8.37 -2.91 2.38
CA PHE A 125 -8.28 -3.14 3.81
C PHE A 125 -9.17 -2.14 4.55
N THR A 126 -9.30 -2.34 5.86
CA THR A 126 -10.19 -1.54 6.70
C THR A 126 -9.52 -0.30 7.29
N ARG A 127 -10.31 0.72 7.62
CA ARG A 127 -9.88 1.87 8.43
C ARG A 127 -10.00 1.63 9.93
N ASP A 128 -10.52 0.49 10.38
CA ASP A 128 -10.73 0.16 11.79
C ASP A 128 -9.50 0.45 12.66
N CYS A 129 -8.30 0.06 12.20
CA CYS A 129 -7.08 0.30 12.98
C CYS A 129 -6.71 1.77 13.12
N LEU A 130 -7.12 2.63 12.19
CA LEU A 130 -6.94 4.08 12.29
C LEU A 130 -7.95 4.70 13.24
N GLU A 131 -9.17 4.17 13.26
CA GLU A 131 -10.29 4.64 14.07
C GLU A 131 -10.13 4.23 15.53
N ARG A 132 -9.81 2.96 15.80
CA ARG A 132 -9.59 2.42 17.16
C ARG A 132 -8.41 3.07 17.87
N LYS A 133 -7.39 3.53 17.14
CA LYS A 133 -6.14 4.03 17.73
C LYS A 133 -6.06 5.54 17.92
N LYS A 134 -7.13 6.30 17.63
CA LYS A 134 -7.25 7.75 17.87
C LYS A 134 -5.92 8.53 17.79
N GLY A 135 -5.23 8.46 16.65
CA GLY A 135 -4.27 9.50 16.27
C GLY A 135 -2.80 9.12 16.03
N GLN A 136 -2.33 7.88 16.21
CA GLN A 136 -0.87 7.60 16.00
C GLN A 136 -0.53 6.25 15.37
N ALA A 137 -1.51 5.49 14.88
CA ALA A 137 -1.22 4.23 14.21
C ALA A 137 -0.56 4.48 12.85
N ARG A 138 0.75 4.28 12.77
CA ARG A 138 1.43 4.03 11.51
C ARG A 138 1.18 2.57 11.19
N VAL A 139 0.26 2.34 10.27
CA VAL A 139 0.06 1.01 9.72
C VAL A 139 1.31 0.63 8.91
N GLN A 140 1.92 -0.52 9.23
CA GLN A 140 3.11 -0.99 8.52
C GLN A 140 2.78 -1.27 7.06
N HIS A 141 3.65 -0.88 6.13
CA HIS A 141 3.43 -1.05 4.70
C HIS A 141 4.71 -1.50 3.98
N ILE A 142 4.55 -2.13 2.82
CA ILE A 142 5.68 -2.75 2.12
C ILE A 142 6.06 -2.06 0.81
N THR A 143 5.25 -1.15 0.24
CA THR A 143 5.60 -0.62 -1.08
C THR A 143 6.91 0.15 -1.09
N ARG A 144 7.13 1.08 -0.16
CA ARG A 144 8.29 1.98 -0.24
C ARG A 144 8.81 2.40 1.13
N ALA A 145 10.05 2.04 1.42
CA ALA A 145 10.81 2.59 2.53
C ALA A 145 11.32 3.99 2.19
N ALA A 146 11.25 4.91 3.16
CA ALA A 146 11.93 6.20 3.09
C ALA A 146 12.23 6.68 4.50
N ILE A 147 13.39 7.30 4.68
CA ILE A 147 13.78 7.94 5.94
C ILE A 147 13.45 9.42 5.81
N TRP A 148 12.59 9.91 6.71
CA TRP A 148 12.09 11.28 6.72
C TRP A 148 12.62 12.03 7.92
N LEU A 149 13.01 13.29 7.72
CA LEU A 149 13.37 14.31 8.74
C LEU A 149 14.60 13.99 9.62
N ASP A 150 14.92 12.72 9.80
CA ASP A 150 15.92 12.24 10.74
C ASP A 150 17.26 11.99 10.03
N VAL A 151 18.10 13.03 9.98
CA VAL A 151 19.42 12.96 9.36
C VAL A 151 20.32 11.92 10.04
N LYS A 152 20.14 11.67 11.34
CA LYS A 152 20.95 10.68 12.09
C LYS A 152 20.66 9.26 11.65
N LYS A 153 19.45 8.99 11.15
CA LYS A 153 19.09 7.69 10.55
C LYS A 153 19.50 7.58 9.09
N CYS A 154 19.84 8.68 8.43
CA CYS A 154 20.33 8.68 7.07
C CYS A 154 21.81 8.33 7.08
N GLY A 155 22.20 7.15 6.59
CA GLY A 155 23.59 6.68 6.63
C GLY A 155 24.54 7.60 5.88
N SER A 156 24.08 8.14 4.76
CA SER A 156 24.81 9.15 4.01
C SER A 156 24.94 10.50 4.76
N GLY A 157 24.03 10.80 5.70
CA GLY A 157 23.94 12.10 6.36
C GLY A 157 23.29 13.21 5.52
N TYR A 158 22.74 12.91 4.34
CA TYR A 158 22.17 13.94 3.45
C TYR A 158 20.66 13.82 3.29
N LEU A 159 19.95 14.93 3.54
CA LEU A 159 18.52 15.05 3.30
C LEU A 159 18.26 16.01 2.13
N ARG A 160 17.35 15.63 1.22
CA ARG A 160 16.80 16.52 0.19
C ARG A 160 15.28 16.55 0.31
N HIS A 161 14.71 17.74 0.42
CA HIS A 161 13.28 17.95 0.70
C HIS A 161 12.79 17.09 1.88
N THR A 162 13.58 17.06 2.96
CA THR A 162 13.33 16.27 4.19
C THR A 162 13.40 14.75 4.03
N VAL A 163 13.78 14.23 2.86
CA VAL A 163 13.96 12.79 2.60
C VAL A 163 15.43 12.44 2.51
N CYS A 164 15.85 11.37 3.15
CA CYS A 164 17.21 10.84 3.06
C CYS A 164 17.57 10.45 1.62
N ILE A 165 18.72 10.91 1.15
CA ILE A 165 19.36 10.37 -0.04
C ILE A 165 20.22 9.20 0.42
N LEU A 166 19.78 7.99 0.12
CA LEU A 166 20.42 6.74 0.51
C LEU A 166 21.74 6.58 -0.26
N GLY A 167 22.81 6.28 0.47
CA GLY A 167 24.15 5.97 -0.06
C GLY A 167 24.54 4.51 0.17
N MET A 168 25.79 4.16 -0.16
CA MET A 168 26.33 2.82 0.09
C MET A 168 26.24 2.42 1.57
N GLU A 169 26.34 3.39 2.48
CA GLU A 169 26.24 3.22 3.94
C GLU A 169 24.85 2.74 4.39
N ASP A 170 23.82 2.91 3.56
CA ASP A 170 22.45 2.49 3.86
C ASP A 170 22.14 1.07 3.34
N LEU A 171 23.00 0.48 2.50
CA LEU A 171 22.70 -0.76 1.79
C LEU A 171 22.61 -1.97 2.72
N ALA A 172 23.69 -2.29 3.43
CA ALA A 172 23.80 -3.53 4.21
C ALA A 172 22.90 -3.52 5.45
N ASP A 173 22.88 -2.43 6.20
CA ASP A 173 22.23 -2.40 7.52
C ASP A 173 20.77 -1.97 7.47
N LYS A 174 20.33 -1.32 6.40
CA LYS A 174 18.96 -0.81 6.26
C LYS A 174 18.24 -1.45 5.09
N MET A 175 18.72 -1.22 3.87
CA MET A 175 18.01 -1.66 2.66
C MET A 175 18.00 -3.18 2.48
N ALA A 176 19.00 -3.89 2.99
CA ALA A 176 19.02 -5.36 2.93
C ALA A 176 17.96 -6.01 3.84
N VAL A 177 17.62 -5.37 4.96
CA VAL A 177 16.72 -5.92 6.00
C VAL A 177 15.30 -5.36 5.97
N TRP A 178 15.07 -4.26 5.26
CA TRP A 178 13.74 -3.68 5.13
C TRP A 178 12.76 -4.65 4.43
N PRO A 179 11.53 -4.81 4.94
CA PRO A 179 10.51 -5.64 4.30
C PRO A 179 9.88 -4.96 3.06
N HIS A 180 10.47 -3.86 2.59
CA HIS A 180 9.87 -3.02 1.56
C HIS A 180 10.36 -3.43 0.16
N LEU A 181 9.49 -3.29 -0.83
CA LEU A 181 9.78 -3.60 -2.23
C LEU A 181 10.72 -2.57 -2.86
N PHE A 182 10.53 -1.30 -2.50
CA PHE A 182 11.32 -0.19 -3.02
C PHE A 182 11.87 0.66 -1.88
N ALA A 183 12.97 1.36 -2.14
CA ALA A 183 13.55 2.35 -1.24
C ALA A 183 13.59 3.72 -1.93
N ASN A 184 13.46 4.79 -1.16
CA ASN A 184 13.57 6.16 -1.65
C ASN A 184 14.28 7.04 -0.61
N LYS A 185 15.24 7.89 -1.01
CA LYS A 185 15.63 8.25 -2.39
C LYS A 185 17.04 7.76 -2.72
N LEU A 186 17.28 7.18 -3.89
CA LEU A 186 18.63 6.98 -4.44
C LEU A 186 18.82 7.93 -5.64
N MET A 187 20.02 8.49 -5.81
CA MET A 187 20.34 9.42 -6.88
C MET A 187 21.72 9.11 -7.47
N PRO A 188 21.84 8.88 -8.79
CA PRO A 188 23.12 8.63 -9.45
C PRO A 188 24.14 9.75 -9.24
N GLU A 189 23.68 11.01 -9.17
CA GLU A 189 24.54 12.18 -9.00
C GLU A 189 25.07 12.32 -7.56
N PHE A 190 24.46 11.61 -6.63
CA PHE A 190 24.86 11.61 -5.22
C PHE A 190 25.79 10.44 -4.92
N ASP A 191 25.36 9.22 -5.26
CA ASP A 191 26.13 8.00 -5.04
C ASP A 191 25.78 6.96 -6.11
N PHE A 192 26.57 6.96 -7.19
CA PHE A 192 26.44 5.98 -8.26
C PHE A 192 26.81 4.57 -7.81
N GLY A 193 27.74 4.44 -6.85
CA GLY A 193 28.15 3.16 -6.27
C GLY A 193 26.97 2.47 -5.58
N ALA A 194 26.18 3.22 -4.81
CA ALA A 194 24.99 2.71 -4.16
C ALA A 194 23.96 2.13 -5.15
N LEU A 195 23.75 2.82 -6.27
CA LEU A 195 22.87 2.38 -7.34
C LEU A 195 23.38 1.08 -7.98
N LEU A 196 24.67 1.04 -8.30
CA LEU A 196 25.32 -0.10 -8.94
C LEU A 196 25.29 -1.34 -8.03
N CYS A 197 25.62 -1.17 -6.75
CA CYS A 197 25.54 -2.23 -5.75
C CYS A 197 24.11 -2.72 -5.55
N CYS A 198 23.10 -1.83 -5.53
CA CYS A 198 21.70 -2.24 -5.50
C CYS A 198 21.33 -3.10 -6.71
N ALA A 199 21.74 -2.71 -7.91
CA ALA A 199 21.44 -3.43 -9.15
C ALA A 199 22.07 -4.83 -9.12
N PHE A 200 23.38 -4.91 -8.82
CA PHE A 200 24.05 -6.20 -8.69
C PHE A 200 23.46 -7.08 -7.59
N TYR A 201 23.10 -6.51 -6.45
CA TYR A 201 22.50 -7.26 -5.35
C TYR A 201 21.10 -7.78 -5.69
N ALA A 202 20.32 -7.03 -6.48
CA ALA A 202 19.02 -7.46 -6.98
C ALA A 202 19.13 -8.54 -8.07
N ASP A 203 20.18 -8.49 -8.89
CA ASP A 203 20.44 -9.44 -9.98
C ASP A 203 21.09 -10.76 -9.53
N LEU A 204 21.55 -10.86 -8.26
CA LEU A 204 22.03 -12.12 -7.69
C LEU A 204 20.84 -13.09 -7.47
N PRO A 205 20.68 -14.15 -8.29
CA PRO A 205 19.45 -14.96 -8.31
C PRO A 205 19.22 -15.80 -7.05
N HIS A 206 20.24 -15.94 -6.19
CA HIS A 206 20.30 -17.04 -5.23
C HIS A 206 19.95 -16.68 -3.78
N VAL A 207 20.05 -15.42 -3.35
CA VAL A 207 20.03 -15.12 -1.90
C VAL A 207 18.70 -14.51 -1.42
N ARG A 208 18.05 -13.64 -2.22
CA ARG A 208 16.79 -12.98 -1.80
C ARG A 208 15.54 -13.82 -2.03
N PHE A 209 15.49 -14.59 -3.13
CA PHE A 209 14.29 -15.35 -3.48
C PHE A 209 14.00 -16.50 -2.52
N GLN A 210 15.01 -17.17 -1.96
CA GLN A 210 14.77 -18.33 -1.09
C GLN A 210 14.14 -17.95 0.25
N LYS A 211 14.60 -16.87 0.90
CA LYS A 211 14.07 -16.43 2.19
C LYS A 211 12.68 -15.80 2.03
N PHE A 212 12.50 -14.91 1.04
CA PHE A 212 11.20 -14.31 0.76
C PHE A 212 10.17 -15.33 0.26
N ALA A 213 10.58 -16.30 -0.56
CA ALA A 213 9.70 -17.40 -0.97
C ALA A 213 9.37 -18.36 0.18
N ALA A 214 10.30 -18.61 1.11
CA ALA A 214 10.04 -19.42 2.30
C ALA A 214 9.05 -18.73 3.25
N ASP A 215 9.18 -17.41 3.43
CA ASP A 215 8.24 -16.61 4.24
C ASP A 215 6.87 -16.53 3.55
N LEU A 216 6.82 -16.30 2.23
CA LEU A 216 5.58 -16.35 1.44
C LEU A 216 4.92 -17.74 1.47
N LYS A 217 5.71 -18.81 1.43
CA LYS A 217 5.21 -20.18 1.52
C LYS A 217 4.59 -20.45 2.89
N LYS A 218 5.22 -19.99 3.98
CA LYS A 218 4.63 -20.05 5.33
C LYS A 218 3.33 -19.26 5.43
N LEU A 219 3.26 -18.08 4.82
CA LEU A 219 2.02 -17.29 4.76
C LEU A 219 0.92 -17.99 3.96
N ASN A 220 1.25 -18.55 2.79
CA ASN A 220 0.29 -19.23 1.92
C ASN A 220 -0.19 -20.56 2.53
N ASP A 221 0.69 -21.29 3.21
CA ASP A 221 0.36 -22.52 3.93
C ASP A 221 -0.53 -22.23 5.16
N ALA A 222 -0.34 -21.08 5.84
CA ALA A 222 -1.23 -20.61 6.89
C ALA A 222 -2.63 -20.22 6.38
N GLN A 223 -2.75 -19.78 5.13
CA GLN A 223 -4.04 -19.44 4.50
C GLN A 223 -4.78 -20.62 3.90
N ARG A 224 -4.07 -21.68 3.47
CA ARG A 224 -4.70 -22.91 2.96
C ARG A 224 -5.38 -23.74 4.03
N GLY A 225 -5.06 -23.53 5.31
CA GLY A 225 -5.71 -24.19 6.45
C GLY A 225 -7.11 -23.67 6.76
N THR A 226 -7.48 -22.48 6.29
CA THR A 226 -8.80 -21.89 6.50
C THR A 226 -9.65 -22.08 5.25
N LYS A 227 -10.40 -23.19 5.18
CA LYS A 227 -11.41 -23.42 4.12
C LYS A 227 -12.52 -22.37 4.13
N ASP A 228 -12.69 -21.69 5.25
CA ASP A 228 -13.51 -20.50 5.33
C ASP A 228 -12.62 -19.29 5.10
N VAL A 229 -12.74 -18.69 3.91
CA VAL A 229 -12.51 -17.25 3.76
C VAL A 229 -13.61 -16.58 4.57
N ILE A 230 -13.50 -16.62 5.90
CA ILE A 230 -14.15 -15.64 6.76
C ILE A 230 -13.68 -14.32 6.15
N PRO A 231 -14.57 -13.48 5.61
CA PRO A 231 -14.16 -12.21 5.04
C PRO A 231 -13.26 -11.55 6.08
N PHE A 232 -12.05 -11.14 5.73
CA PHE A 232 -11.09 -10.53 6.66
C PHE A 232 -11.76 -9.45 7.55
N ARG A 233 -12.82 -8.82 7.01
CA ARG A 233 -13.78 -7.92 7.67
C ARG A 233 -14.53 -8.48 8.89
N LYS A 234 -14.90 -9.76 8.92
CA LYS A 234 -15.50 -10.44 10.08
C LYS A 234 -14.47 -10.85 11.14
N ALA A 235 -13.19 -10.91 10.79
CA ALA A 235 -12.11 -11.26 11.72
C ALA A 235 -11.41 -10.02 12.33
N LEU A 236 -11.92 -8.81 12.07
CA LEU A 236 -11.34 -7.54 12.57
C LEU A 236 -11.34 -7.42 14.10
N GLU A 237 -12.17 -8.19 14.79
CA GLU A 237 -12.15 -8.30 16.26
C GLU A 237 -10.87 -8.99 16.77
N PHE A 238 -10.29 -9.89 15.96
CA PHE A 238 -9.08 -10.64 16.31
C PHE A 238 -7.79 -9.96 15.82
N PHE A 239 -7.89 -8.89 15.03
CA PHE A 239 -6.72 -8.19 14.51
C PHE A 239 -6.15 -7.20 15.53
N ASN A 240 -4.92 -7.46 15.99
CA ASN A 240 -4.19 -6.59 16.89
C ASN A 240 -3.53 -5.45 16.11
N CYS A 241 -4.19 -4.30 16.08
CA CYS A 241 -3.68 -3.09 15.44
C CYS A 241 -2.36 -2.55 16.05
N SER A 242 -1.87 -3.09 17.17
CA SER A 242 -0.57 -2.72 17.80
C SER A 242 0.60 -3.53 17.32
N THR A 243 0.36 -4.74 16.86
CA THR A 243 1.41 -5.61 16.33
C THR A 243 1.26 -5.86 14.83
N ASP A 244 0.17 -5.37 14.22
CA ASP A 244 -0.26 -5.69 12.86
C ASP A 244 -0.36 -7.21 12.64
N LYS A 245 -0.85 -7.95 13.65
CA LYS A 245 -0.99 -9.42 13.64
C LYS A 245 -2.39 -9.85 14.09
N PHE A 246 -2.84 -11.01 13.64
CA PHE A 246 -4.01 -11.67 14.24
C PHE A 246 -3.63 -12.28 15.59
N ASN A 247 -4.41 -11.98 16.62
CA ASN A 247 -4.41 -12.74 17.86
C ASN A 247 -5.29 -13.96 17.63
N VAL A 248 -4.68 -15.07 17.23
CA VAL A 248 -5.34 -16.37 17.23
C VAL A 248 -5.03 -16.99 18.60
N ASN A 249 -6.01 -17.00 19.50
CA ASN A 249 -5.98 -17.88 20.67
C ASN A 249 -6.42 -19.28 20.23
#